data_AF-A0A5S4EN71-F1
#
_entry.id   AF-A0A5S4EN71-F1
#
_cell.length_a   1.000
_cell.length_b   1.000
_cell.length_c   1.000
_cell.angle_alpha   90.00
_cell.angle_beta   90.00
_cell.angle_gamma   90.00
#
_symmetry.space_group_name_H-M   'P 1'
#
loop_
_entity.id
_entity.type
_entity.pdbx_description
1 polymer ?
#
loop_
_entity_poly.entity_id
_entity_poly.type
_entity_poly.pdbx_seq_one_letter_code
_entity_poly.pdbx_strand_id
1 'polypeptide(L)' 'MLGCAIAALANVLVTGDKDLLSLHPFKGITIVTPATFLAMPWTGSSQKTEKIVR' A
#
# COMPACT_ATOMS: atom_id res chain seq x y z
N MET A 1 3.63 6.81 -13.21
CA MET A 1 3.27 6.10 -11.96
C MET A 1 1.92 5.41 -12.03
N LEU A 2 0.82 6.12 -12.32
CA LEU A 2 -0.53 5.54 -12.26
C LEU A 2 -0.73 4.33 -13.20
N GLY A 3 -0.21 4.38 -14.43
CA GLY A 3 -0.24 3.24 -15.36
C GLY A 3 0.43 1.98 -14.82
N CYS A 4 1.57 2.13 -14.12
CA CYS A 4 2.25 1.00 -13.49
C CYS A 4 1.44 0.42 -12.33
N ALA A 5 0.79 1.27 -11.51
CA ALA A 5 -0.06 0.82 -10.41
C ALA A 5 -1.24 -0.02 -10.91
N ILE A 6 -1.85 0.37 -12.04
CA ILE A 6 -2.91 -0.41 -12.69
C ILE A 6 -2.35 -1.72 -13.24
N ALA A 7 -1.24 -1.68 -13.97
CA ALA A 7 -0.63 -2.87 -14.56
C ALA A 7 -0.18 -3.89 -13.49
N ALA A 8 0.25 -3.40 -12.32
CA ALA A 8 0.65 -4.22 -11.18
C ALA A 8 -0.53 -4.67 -10.29
N LEU A 9 -1.77 -4.27 -10.60
CA LEU A 9 -2.94 -4.53 -9.77
C LEU A 9 -2.75 -4.08 -8.31
N ALA A 10 -2.08 -2.94 -8.13
CA ALA A 10 -1.72 -2.46 -6.81
C ALA A 10 -2.98 -2.11 -5.99
N ASN A 11 -3.02 -2.54 -4.73
CA ASN A 11 -4.09 -2.14 -3.82
C ASN A 11 -3.90 -0.71 -3.30
N VAL A 12 -2.65 -0.24 -3.22
CA VAL A 12 -2.28 1.08 -2.70
C VAL A 12 -1.17 1.71 -3.54
N LEU A 13 -1.32 2.98 -3.90
CA LEU A 13 -0.31 3.84 -4.50
C LEU A 13 0.11 4.91 -3.49
N VAL A 14 1.38 4.91 -3.10
CA VAL A 14 1.95 5.90 -2.17
C VAL A 14 2.63 7.00 -2.98
N THR A 15 2.19 8.25 -2.82
CA THR A 15 2.76 9.39 -3.56
C THR A 15 2.59 10.71 -2.80
N GLY A 16 3.49 11.67 -3.05
CA GLY A 16 3.37 13.06 -2.58
C GLY A 16 2.84 14.03 -3.65
N ASP A 17 2.57 13.53 -4.86
CA ASP A 17 2.07 14.32 -5.99
C ASP A 17 0.61 14.72 -5.76
N LYS A 18 0.33 16.03 -5.80
CA LYS A 18 -0.99 16.59 -5.47
C LYS A 18 -2.05 16.24 -6.51
N ASP A 19 -1.68 16.19 -7.78
CA ASP A 19 -2.63 15.88 -8.85
C ASP A 19 -3.06 14.43 -8.74
N LEU A 20 -2.12 13.51 -8.47
CA LEU A 20 -2.45 12.11 -8.23
C LEU A 20 -3.25 11.90 -6.93
N LEU A 21 -2.95 12.64 -5.86
CA LEU A 21 -3.72 12.57 -4.61
C LEU A 21 -5.17 13.04 -4.82
N SER A 22 -5.40 14.03 -5.69
CA SER A 22 -6.75 14.51 -6.02
C SER A 22 -7.62 13.48 -6.75
N LEU A 23 -7.00 12.46 -7.37
CA LEU A 23 -7.69 11.36 -8.03
C LEU A 23 -8.15 10.26 -7.07
N HIS A 24 -7.88 10.38 -5.76
CA HIS A 24 -8.25 9.36 -4.79
C HIS A 24 -9.77 9.27 -4.57
N PRO A 25 -10.37 8.05 -4.59
CA PRO A 25 -9.81 6.77 -5.06
C PRO A 25 -9.87 6.62 -6.58
N PHE A 26 -8.89 5.91 -7.17
CA PHE A 26 -8.83 5.71 -8.61
C PHE A 26 -8.88 4.22 -8.98
N LYS A 27 -9.95 3.78 -9.65
CA LYS A 27 -10.14 2.38 -10.11
C LYS A 27 -9.91 1.33 -9.01
N GLY A 28 -10.33 1.62 -7.78
CA GLY A 28 -10.14 0.73 -6.63
C GLY A 28 -8.74 0.74 -6.02
N ILE A 29 -7.82 1.56 -6.55
CA ILE A 29 -6.49 1.80 -5.97
C ILE A 29 -6.61 2.93 -4.95
N THR A 30 -6.24 2.65 -3.70
CA THR A 30 -6.11 3.66 -2.66
C THR A 30 -4.87 4.51 -2.95
N ILE A 31 -4.99 5.84 -2.98
CA ILE A 31 -3.86 6.75 -3.24
C ILE A 31 -3.63 7.57 -1.99
N VAL A 32 -2.44 7.47 -1.40
CA VAL A 32 -2.15 8.05 -0.09
C VAL A 32 -0.77 8.68 -0.05
N THR A 33 -0.59 9.59 0.91
CA THR A 33 0.73 10.13 1.21
C THR A 33 1.61 9.10 1.92
N PRO A 34 2.95 9.24 1.89
CA PRO A 34 3.84 8.39 2.68
C PRO A 34 3.52 8.40 4.17
N ALA A 35 3.20 9.57 4.74
CA ALA A 35 2.84 9.70 6.14
C ALA A 35 1.55 8.94 6.47
N THR A 36 0.53 9.06 5.61
CA THR A 36 -0.72 8.31 5.75
C THR A 36 -0.48 6.80 5.66
N PHE A 37 0.35 6.33 4.73
CA PHE A 37 0.66 4.91 4.58
C PHE A 37 1.37 4.34 5.81
N LEU A 38 2.33 5.07 6.39
CA LEU A 38 3.02 4.65 7.61
C LEU A 38 2.10 4.56 8.83
N ALA A 39 1.02 5.34 8.87
CA ALA A 39 0.02 5.30 9.93
C ALA A 39 -1.01 4.16 9.77
N MET A 40 -1.01 3.45 8.64
CA MET A 40 -1.94 2.34 8.42
C MET A 40 -1.58 1.15 9.33
N PRO A 41 -2.59 0.42 9.86
CA PRO A 41 -2.33 -0.80 10.59
C PRO A 41 -1.68 -1.82 9.65
N TRP A 42 -0.43 -2.19 9.94
CA TRP A 42 0.24 -3.28 9.24
C TRP A 42 -0.40 -4.60 9.69
N THR A 43 -1.14 -5.25 8.80
CA THR A 43 -1.78 -6.55 9.09
C THR A 43 -0.89 -7.73 8.68
N GLY A 44 0.42 -7.53 8.58
CA GLY A 44 1.29 -8.63 8.20
C GLY A 44 1.25 -9.72 9.27
N SER A 45 1.02 -10.94 8.81
CA SER A 45 1.10 -12.12 9.66
C SER A 45 2.48 -12.16 10.32
N SER A 46 2.54 -12.03 11.63
CA SER A 46 3.68 -12.45 12.44
C SER A 46 3.92 -13.93 12.11
N GLN A 47 4.86 -14.22 11.22
CA GLN A 47 5.34 -15.58 11.01
C GLN A 47 5.95 -16.01 12.34
N LYS A 48 5.18 -16.76 13.13
CA LYS A 48 5.63 -17.38 14.37
C LYS A 48 6.74 -18.35 13.98
N THR A 49 7.98 -18.05 14.36
CA THR A 49 9.08 -18.98 14.25
C THR A 49 8.76 -20.17 15.15
N GLU A 50 8.28 -21.27 14.57
CA GLU A 50 8.19 -22.54 15.26
C GLU A 50 9.61 -22.93 15.71
N LYS A 51 9.84 -22.91 17.02
CA LYS A 51 10.99 -23.58 17.64
C LYS A 51 10.89 -25.07 17.30
N ILE A 52 11.71 -25.53 16.38
CA ILE A 52 11.98 -26.96 16.21
C ILE A 52 12.83 -27.38 17.41
N VAL A 53 12.20 -27.94 18.43
CA VAL A 53 12.87 -28.78 19.43
C VAL A 53 12.98 -30.17 18.82
N ARG A 54 14.21 -30.58 18.49
CA ARG A 54 14.65 -31.97 18.47
C ARG A 54 16.04 -32.03 19.06
#